data_AF-A0A1B9XYN0-F1
#
_entry.id   AF-A0A1B9XYN0-F1
#
_cell.length_a   1.000
_cell.length_b   1.000
_cell.length_c   1.000
_cell.angle_alpha   90.00
_cell.angle_beta   90.00
_cell.angle_gamma   90.00
#
_symmetry.space_group_name_H-M   'P 1'
#
loop_
_entity.id
_entity.type
_entity.pdbx_description
1 polymer ?
#
loop_
_entity_poly.entity_id
_entity_poly.type
_entity_poly.pdbx_seq_one_letter_code
_entity_poly.pdbx_strand_id
1 'polypeptide(L)'
;MQKCFFLICPTDYLENAINKTFRSQNYFYTSLGNSFIYDDKTMKYIKQIVKKHNIQKFCFVLSIDNKIVLDALWKVNFSKIGALSSFQNEIRKEKELSKKIFKSSNSQFAILSYFLNKKIKDFKLHLNTIA
;
A
#
# COMPACT_ATOMS: atom_id res chain seq x y z
N MET A 1 -23.29 10.60 -1.62
CA MET A 1 -21.96 10.56 -0.97
C MET A 1 -21.02 9.69 -1.79
N GLN A 2 -19.82 10.19 -2.09
CA GLN A 2 -18.78 9.37 -2.73
C GLN A 2 -18.40 8.20 -1.83
N LYS A 3 -18.17 7.02 -2.42
CA LYS A 3 -17.74 5.80 -1.71
C LYS A 3 -16.31 5.47 -2.06
N CYS A 4 -15.45 5.44 -1.04
CA CYS A 4 -14.01 5.33 -1.17
C CYS A 4 -13.53 4.05 -0.50
N PHE A 5 -12.66 3.31 -1.17
CA PHE A 5 -12.01 2.12 -0.64
C PHE A 5 -10.53 2.41 -0.39
N PHE A 6 -10.16 2.45 0.88
CA PHE A 6 -8.83 2.76 1.34
C PHE A 6 -8.07 1.48 1.61
N LEU A 7 -6.93 1.33 0.92
CA LEU A 7 -5.93 0.32 1.21
C LEU A 7 -4.88 0.95 2.11
N ILE A 8 -4.80 0.45 3.34
CA ILE A 8 -4.01 1.04 4.43
C ILE A 8 -3.16 -0.02 5.12
N CYS A 9 -2.14 0.44 5.84
CA CYS A 9 -1.41 -0.42 6.77
C CYS A 9 -2.03 -0.36 8.17
N PRO A 10 -2.36 -1.52 8.79
CA PRO A 10 -2.99 -1.51 10.11
C PRO A 10 -2.07 -0.95 11.20
N THR A 11 -0.74 -0.95 10.99
CA THR A 11 0.23 -0.38 11.93
C THR A 11 0.26 1.15 11.93
N ASP A 12 -0.39 1.79 10.97
CA ASP A 12 -0.41 3.25 10.85
C ASP A 12 -1.60 3.89 11.56
N TYR A 13 -2.63 3.10 11.93
CA TYR A 13 -3.83 3.58 12.63
C TYR A 13 -4.54 4.76 11.92
N LEU A 14 -4.54 4.76 10.58
CA LEU A 14 -5.01 5.90 9.77
C LEU A 14 -6.52 5.97 9.59
N GLU A 15 -7.27 4.94 9.98
CA GLU A 15 -8.73 4.86 9.79
C GLU A 15 -9.45 6.08 10.38
N ASN A 16 -9.09 6.47 11.60
CA ASN A 16 -9.68 7.63 12.27
C ASN A 16 -9.31 8.95 11.58
N ALA A 17 -8.05 9.11 11.18
CA ALA A 17 -7.60 10.30 10.45
C ALA A 17 -8.30 10.42 9.09
N ILE A 18 -8.44 9.30 8.37
CA ILE A 18 -9.14 9.23 7.09
C ILE A 18 -10.63 9.56 7.26
N ASN A 19 -11.31 8.97 8.25
CA ASN A 19 -12.73 9.23 8.50
C ASN A 19 -13.01 10.68 8.89
N LYS A 20 -12.11 11.33 9.63
CA LYS A 20 -12.23 12.75 9.97
C LYS A 20 -11.97 13.67 8.78
N THR A 21 -11.01 13.30 7.92
CA THR A 21 -10.55 14.14 6.80
C THR A 21 -11.47 14.03 5.58
N PHE A 22 -11.86 12.80 5.23
CA PHE A 22 -12.66 12.53 4.04
C PHE A 22 -14.12 12.29 4.43
N ARG A 23 -14.98 13.26 4.09
CA ARG A 23 -16.45 13.19 4.26
C ARG A 23 -17.12 12.26 3.22
N SER A 24 -16.55 11.08 3.02
CA SER A 24 -17.06 10.02 2.15
C SER A 24 -17.50 8.82 2.97
N GLN A 25 -18.24 7.89 2.35
CA GLN A 25 -18.45 6.58 2.95
C GLN A 25 -17.19 5.75 2.70
N ASN A 26 -16.44 5.51 3.76
CA ASN A 26 -15.10 4.92 3.68
C ASN A 26 -15.16 3.43 4.00
N TYR A 27 -14.52 2.63 3.14
CA TYR A 27 -14.30 1.20 3.30
C TYR A 27 -12.80 0.97 3.44
N PHE A 28 -12.39 0.01 4.26
CA PHE A 28 -10.98 -0.22 4.56
C PHE A 28 -10.59 -1.65 4.23
N TYR A 29 -9.44 -1.79 3.59
CA TYR A 29 -8.72 -3.05 3.44
C TYR A 29 -7.31 -2.87 4.00
N THR A 30 -6.97 -3.69 4.98
CA THR A 30 -5.71 -3.57 5.70
C THR A 30 -4.70 -4.59 5.18
N SER A 31 -3.46 -4.14 4.98
CA SER A 31 -2.34 -5.04 4.70
C SER A 31 -1.04 -4.46 5.22
N LEU A 32 -0.17 -5.33 5.73
CA LEU A 32 1.14 -4.91 6.25
C LEU A 32 1.95 -4.25 5.14
N GLY A 33 2.48 -3.05 5.36
CA GLY A 33 3.25 -2.28 4.38
C GLY A 33 2.56 -2.08 3.02
N ASN A 34 1.22 -2.18 2.91
CA ASN A 34 0.51 -2.27 1.62
C ASN A 34 1.02 -3.40 0.69
N SER A 35 1.53 -4.48 1.28
CA SER A 35 2.16 -5.61 0.56
C SER A 35 1.22 -6.82 0.41
N PHE A 36 -0.07 -6.61 0.15
CA PHE A 36 -0.99 -7.72 -0.11
C PHE A 36 -0.69 -8.40 -1.45
N ILE A 37 -1.13 -9.66 -1.56
CA ILE A 37 -0.96 -10.51 -2.74
C ILE A 37 -2.20 -10.34 -3.64
N TYR A 38 -1.98 -10.25 -4.95
CA TYR A 38 -3.03 -10.12 -5.95
C TYR A 38 -3.55 -11.48 -6.46
N ASP A 39 -3.67 -12.46 -5.56
CA ASP A 39 -4.20 -13.78 -5.94
C ASP A 39 -5.69 -13.72 -6.26
N ASP A 40 -6.18 -14.71 -7.01
CA ASP A 40 -7.57 -14.75 -7.49
C ASP A 40 -8.60 -14.69 -6.36
N LYS A 41 -8.30 -15.29 -5.20
CA LYS A 41 -9.21 -15.31 -4.06
C LYS A 41 -9.33 -13.92 -3.44
N THR A 42 -8.21 -13.25 -3.22
CA THR A 42 -8.13 -11.88 -2.70
C THR A 42 -8.82 -10.91 -3.66
N MET A 43 -8.51 -11.00 -4.96
CA MET A 43 -9.11 -10.12 -5.97
C MET A 43 -10.60 -10.35 -6.15
N LYS A 44 -11.07 -11.61 -6.09
CA LYS A 44 -12.50 -11.95 -6.10
C LYS A 44 -13.24 -11.31 -4.92
N TYR A 45 -12.66 -11.38 -3.72
CA TYR A 45 -13.25 -10.77 -2.53
C TYR A 45 -13.35 -9.25 -2.64
N ILE A 46 -12.27 -8.59 -3.08
CA ILE A 46 -12.26 -7.13 -3.29
C ILE A 46 -13.32 -6.74 -4.32
N LYS A 47 -13.43 -7.46 -5.44
CA LYS A 47 -14.44 -7.21 -6.48
C LYS A 47 -15.87 -7.36 -5.95
N GLN A 48 -16.13 -8.36 -5.11
CA GLN A 48 -17.44 -8.54 -4.48
C GLN A 48 -17.82 -7.35 -3.59
N ILE A 49 -16.88 -6.84 -2.77
CA ILE A 49 -17.14 -5.65 -1.95
C ILE A 49 -17.37 -4.42 -2.82
N VAL A 50 -16.52 -4.21 -3.82
CA VAL A 50 -16.62 -3.07 -4.75
C VAL A 50 -17.98 -3.06 -5.44
N LYS A 51 -18.45 -4.21 -5.95
CA LYS A 51 -19.76 -4.36 -6.58
C LYS A 51 -20.90 -4.18 -5.58
N LYS A 52 -20.84 -4.84 -4.43
CA LYS A 52 -21.89 -4.78 -3.38
C LYS A 52 -22.12 -3.35 -2.90
N HIS A 53 -21.05 -2.58 -2.74
CA HIS A 53 -21.13 -1.23 -2.20
C HIS A 53 -21.10 -0.14 -3.28
N ASN A 54 -20.95 -0.48 -4.56
CA ASN A 54 -20.82 0.46 -5.68
C ASN A 54 -19.69 1.49 -5.43
N ILE A 55 -18.49 0.97 -5.18
CA ILE A 55 -17.30 1.77 -4.87
C ILE A 55 -16.73 2.37 -6.16
N GLN A 56 -16.40 3.66 -6.11
CA GLN A 56 -15.96 4.41 -7.29
C GLN A 56 -14.50 4.86 -7.22
N LYS A 57 -13.93 4.94 -6.00
CA LYS A 57 -12.58 5.47 -5.79
C LYS A 57 -11.77 4.54 -4.90
N PHE A 58 -10.56 4.25 -5.34
CA PHE A 58 -9.56 3.50 -4.57
C PHE A 58 -8.46 4.46 -4.12
N CYS A 59 -8.07 4.38 -2.86
CA CYS A 59 -7.03 5.21 -2.27
C CYS A 59 -6.00 4.31 -1.60
N PHE A 60 -4.75 4.38 -2.05
CA PHE A 60 -3.63 3.70 -1.40
C PHE A 60 -2.96 4.69 -0.46
N VAL A 61 -2.93 4.39 0.83
CA VAL A 61 -2.43 5.29 1.85
C VAL A 61 -1.46 4.55 2.75
N LEU A 62 -0.32 5.17 3.02
CA LEU A 62 0.72 4.65 3.88
C LEU A 62 1.35 5.82 4.64
N SER A 63 1.61 5.62 5.93
CA SER A 63 2.33 6.62 6.72
C SER A 63 3.78 6.75 6.21
N ILE A 64 4.31 7.98 6.21
CA ILE A 64 5.72 8.21 5.94
C ILE A 64 6.61 7.53 6.99
N ASP A 65 6.10 7.44 8.22
CA ASP A 65 6.73 6.79 9.36
C ASP A 65 6.28 5.34 9.54
N ASN A 66 5.75 4.70 8.49
CA ASN A 66 5.33 3.31 8.56
C ASN A 66 6.53 2.42 8.95
N LYS A 67 6.47 1.84 10.15
CA LYS A 67 7.57 1.05 10.73
C LYS A 67 8.00 -0.08 9.81
N ILE A 68 7.07 -0.80 9.20
CA ILE A 68 7.37 -1.93 8.31
C ILE A 68 8.19 -1.49 7.10
N VAL A 69 7.86 -0.34 6.50
CA VAL A 69 8.61 0.20 5.37
C VAL A 69 9.94 0.82 5.82
N LEU A 70 9.95 1.54 6.93
CA LEU A 70 11.19 2.06 7.51
C LEU A 70 12.17 0.94 7.85
N ASP A 71 11.69 -0.17 8.39
CA ASP A 71 12.51 -1.33 8.73
C ASP A 71 13.06 -2.02 7.48
N ALA A 72 12.25 -2.12 6.42
CA ALA A 72 12.71 -2.58 5.11
C ALA A 72 13.79 -1.64 4.51
N LEU A 73 13.64 -0.34 4.71
CA LEU A 73 14.57 0.68 4.24
C LEU A 73 15.86 0.70 5.08
N TRP A 74 15.79 0.56 6.40
CA TRP A 74 16.89 0.85 7.34
C TRP A 74 17.51 -0.40 7.99
N LYS A 75 17.05 -1.61 7.63
CA LYS A 75 17.49 -2.91 8.18
C LYS A 75 17.20 -3.11 9.66
N VAL A 76 16.18 -2.44 10.22
CA VAL A 76 15.85 -2.57 11.63
C VAL A 76 14.83 -3.71 11.81
N ASN A 77 15.34 -4.95 11.86
CA ASN A 77 14.73 -6.08 12.58
C ASN A 77 13.40 -6.76 12.13
N PHE A 78 12.77 -6.46 10.99
CA PHE A 78 11.65 -7.28 10.48
C PHE A 78 12.03 -8.48 9.59
N SER A 79 13.28 -8.94 9.67
CA SER A 79 13.78 -10.13 8.96
C SER A 79 13.06 -11.44 9.33
N LYS A 80 12.15 -11.42 10.32
CA LYS A 80 11.46 -12.62 10.84
C LYS A 80 10.08 -12.88 10.26
N ILE A 81 9.48 -11.96 9.48
CA ILE A 81 8.18 -12.23 8.85
C ILE A 81 8.42 -12.71 7.41
N GLY A 82 8.43 -14.03 7.21
CA GLY A 82 8.70 -14.64 5.90
C GLY A 82 7.80 -14.12 4.77
N ALA A 83 6.54 -13.78 5.08
CA ALA A 83 5.58 -13.20 4.15
C ALA A 83 5.97 -11.79 3.62
N LEU A 84 6.87 -11.07 4.30
CA LEU A 84 7.34 -9.73 3.91
C LEU A 84 8.70 -9.74 3.21
N SER A 85 9.34 -10.91 3.06
CA SER A 85 10.69 -11.02 2.50
C SER A 85 10.79 -10.50 1.06
N SER A 86 9.79 -10.78 0.21
CA SER A 86 9.71 -10.27 -1.15
C SER A 86 9.56 -8.74 -1.19
N PHE A 87 8.69 -8.19 -0.34
CA PHE A 87 8.47 -6.76 -0.17
C PHE A 87 9.74 -6.03 0.32
N GLN A 88 10.40 -6.57 1.33
CA GLN A 88 11.65 -5.99 1.86
C GLN A 88 12.76 -5.96 0.79
N ASN A 89 12.87 -7.02 -0.02
CA ASN A 89 13.82 -7.08 -1.11
C ASN A 89 13.52 -6.04 -2.20
N GLU A 90 12.25 -5.82 -2.52
CA GLU A 90 11.80 -4.83 -3.48
C GLU A 90 12.15 -3.40 -3.03
N ILE A 91 11.78 -3.04 -1.79
CA ILE A 91 12.13 -1.74 -1.20
C ILE A 91 13.64 -1.53 -1.15
N ARG A 92 14.40 -2.58 -0.85
CA ARG A 92 15.87 -2.52 -0.83
C ARG A 92 16.46 -2.26 -2.22
N LYS A 93 15.96 -2.92 -3.27
CA LYS A 93 16.41 -2.67 -4.65
C LYS A 93 16.18 -1.21 -5.04
N GLU A 94 15.00 -0.69 -4.73
CA GLU A 94 14.66 0.72 -5.01
C GLU A 94 15.50 1.68 -4.18
N LYS A 95 15.81 1.36 -2.92
CA LYS A 95 16.73 2.16 -2.11
C LYS A 95 18.12 2.26 -2.77
N GLU A 96 18.68 1.15 -3.24
CA GLU A 96 20.00 1.16 -3.88
C GLU A 96 20.00 1.92 -5.23
N LEU A 97 18.91 1.83 -6.00
CA LEU A 97 18.73 2.68 -7.20
C LEU A 97 18.60 4.16 -6.82
N SER A 98 17.80 4.48 -5.81
CA SER A 98 17.58 5.85 -5.36
C SER A 98 18.85 6.49 -4.78
N LYS A 99 19.73 5.76 -4.09
CA LYS A 99 21.02 6.28 -3.61
C LYS A 99 21.95 6.73 -4.74
N LYS A 100 21.85 6.10 -5.91
CA LYS A 100 22.62 6.49 -7.10
C LYS A 100 22.07 7.78 -7.74
N ILE A 101 20.80 8.09 -7.51
CA ILE A 101 20.07 9.16 -8.20
C ILE A 101 19.84 10.38 -7.28
N PHE A 102 19.57 10.17 -6.00
CA PHE A 102 19.20 11.18 -5.01
C PHE A 102 20.18 11.18 -3.83
N LYS A 103 21.03 12.21 -3.76
CA LYS A 103 22.05 12.41 -2.72
C LYS A 103 21.55 12.99 -1.39
N SER A 104 20.25 13.22 -1.19
CA SER A 104 19.73 13.97 -0.04
C SER A 104 18.50 13.36 0.64
N SER A 105 18.17 13.93 1.81
CA SER A 105 17.21 13.53 2.85
C SER A 105 15.77 13.19 2.41
N ASN A 106 15.37 13.40 1.16
CA ASN A 106 14.03 13.09 0.63
C ASN A 106 13.88 11.68 0.01
N SER A 107 14.86 10.80 0.18
CA SER A 107 14.81 9.43 -0.36
C SER A 107 13.61 8.60 0.12
N GLN A 108 13.13 8.80 1.35
CA GLN A 108 12.00 8.01 1.89
C GLN A 108 10.70 8.28 1.15
N PHE A 109 10.34 9.56 0.96
CA PHE A 109 9.13 9.93 0.23
C PHE A 109 9.16 9.41 -1.22
N ALA A 110 10.32 9.54 -1.88
CA ALA A 110 10.49 9.04 -3.25
C ALA A 110 10.28 7.52 -3.34
N ILE A 111 10.87 6.76 -2.41
CA ILE A 111 10.73 5.29 -2.39
C ILE A 111 9.28 4.88 -2.06
N LEU A 112 8.64 5.54 -1.08
CA LEU A 112 7.23 5.29 -0.75
C LEU A 112 6.30 5.63 -1.92
N SER A 113 6.53 6.76 -2.58
CA SER A 113 5.78 7.17 -3.76
C SER A 113 5.93 6.18 -4.90
N TYR A 114 7.16 5.76 -5.22
CA TYR A 114 7.41 4.72 -6.22
C TYR A 114 6.67 3.43 -5.87
N PHE A 115 6.81 2.99 -4.62
CA PHE A 115 6.20 1.75 -4.13
C PHE A 115 4.67 1.78 -4.25
N LEU A 116 4.01 2.84 -3.77
CA LEU A 116 2.56 2.98 -3.86
C LEU A 116 2.09 3.06 -5.31
N ASN A 117 2.80 3.79 -6.18
CA ASN A 117 2.47 3.87 -7.60
C ASN A 117 2.56 2.52 -8.30
N LYS A 118 3.57 1.71 -7.96
CA LYS A 118 3.67 0.34 -8.45
C LYS A 118 2.48 -0.51 -7.99
N LYS A 119 2.10 -0.44 -6.72
CA LYS A 119 0.92 -1.15 -6.19
C LYS A 119 -0.38 -0.72 -6.84
N ILE A 120 -0.54 0.57 -7.16
CA ILE A 120 -1.69 1.08 -7.91
C ILE A 120 -1.72 0.48 -9.32
N LYS A 121 -0.56 0.42 -9.99
CA LYS A 121 -0.46 -0.15 -11.35
C LYS A 121 -0.80 -1.63 -11.36
N ASP A 122 -0.24 -2.40 -10.43
CA ASP A 122 -0.50 -3.83 -10.30
C ASP A 122 -1.97 -4.08 -9.96
N PHE A 123 -2.55 -3.29 -9.04
CA PHE A 123 -3.97 -3.39 -8.72
C PHE A 123 -4.88 -3.12 -9.91
N LYS A 124 -4.59 -2.07 -10.69
CA LYS A 124 -5.37 -1.74 -11.90
C LYS A 124 -5.34 -2.88 -12.92
N LEU A 125 -4.20 -3.54 -13.10
CA LEU A 125 -4.08 -4.68 -14.00
C LEU A 125 -5.05 -5.79 -13.55
N HIS A 126 -4.93 -6.27 -12.31
CA HIS A 126 -5.75 -7.38 -11.80
C HIS A 126 -7.25 -7.03 -11.68
N LEU A 127 -7.57 -5.76 -11.43
CA LEU A 127 -8.96 -5.31 -11.42
C LEU A 127 -9.60 -5.41 -12.81
N ASN A 128 -8.86 -5.11 -13.87
CA ASN A 128 -9.33 -5.16 -15.26
C ASN A 128 -9.31 -6.57 -15.87
N THR A 129 -8.37 -7.44 -15.49
CA THR A 129 -8.18 -8.77 -16.13
C THR A 129 -9.27 -9.80 -15.82
N ILE A 130 -10.15 -9.55 -14.84
CA ILE A 130 -11.24 -10.47 -14.45
C ILE A 130 -12.58 -9.71 -14.48
N ALA A 131 -12.77 -8.88 -15.51
CA ALA A 131 -14.03 -8.17 -15.80
C ALA A 131 -14.67 -8.79 -17.04
#